data_AF-A0A3P8WHI0-F1
#
_entry.id   AF-A0A3P8WHI0-F1
#
_cell.length_a   1.000
_cell.length_b   1.000
_cell.length_c   1.000
_cell.angle_alpha   90.00
_cell.angle_beta   90.00
_cell.angle_gamma   90.00
#
_symmetry.space_group_name_H-M   'P 1'
#
loop_
_entity.id
_entity.type
_entity.pdbx_description
1 polymer ?
#
loop_
_entity_poly.entity_id
_entity_poly.type
_entity_poly.pdbx_seq_one_letter_code
_entity_poly.pdbx_strand_id
1 'polypeptide(L)'
;MSNLKGSTKKTNKMRIQAVPMTIDEKYVNNIWYFLRNAIQDIQRKNNRDLRFEELYRNAYTMVLHKQGEKLYTGLREIITEHLLDKVVGNVLNSLNTNFLQTLNLAWDDHQTAMVMIRDILMYMDQVYVQQNNMENLCQQHPHPPAHPPPICL
;
A
#
# COMPACT_ATOMS: atom_id res chain seq x y z
N MET A 1 72.27 17.01 -31.15
CA MET A 1 71.02 17.59 -30.64
C MET A 1 69.92 16.55 -30.81
N SER A 2 69.62 15.81 -29.75
CA SER A 2 68.58 14.79 -29.67
C SER A 2 67.26 15.44 -29.23
N ASN A 3 66.17 15.22 -29.98
CA ASN A 3 64.86 15.77 -29.64
C ASN A 3 63.98 14.67 -29.01
N LEU A 4 63.49 14.94 -27.80
CA LEU A 4 62.74 14.02 -26.94
C LEU A 4 61.28 13.87 -27.39
N LYS A 5 60.83 12.61 -27.48
CA LYS A 5 59.42 12.21 -27.65
C LYS A 5 58.67 12.42 -26.33
N GLY A 6 57.69 13.32 -26.31
CA GLY A 6 56.77 13.50 -25.18
C GLY A 6 55.63 12.48 -25.22
N SER A 7 55.57 11.58 -24.23
CA SER A 7 54.46 10.63 -24.01
C SER A 7 53.21 11.33 -23.49
N THR A 8 52.10 11.23 -24.22
CA THR A 8 50.76 11.64 -23.79
C THR A 8 50.22 10.67 -22.74
N LYS A 9 49.94 11.19 -21.53
CA LYS A 9 49.30 10.45 -20.43
C LYS A 9 47.82 10.18 -20.77
N LYS A 10 47.44 8.89 -20.86
CA LYS A 10 46.04 8.45 -20.94
C LYS A 10 45.38 8.61 -19.56
N THR A 11 44.43 9.53 -19.45
CA THR A 11 43.56 9.65 -18.27
C THR A 11 42.56 8.49 -18.27
N ASN A 12 42.66 7.61 -17.28
CA ASN A 12 41.73 6.50 -17.09
C ASN A 12 40.39 7.07 -16.58
N LYS A 13 39.42 7.27 -17.49
CA LYS A 13 38.07 7.71 -17.17
C LYS A 13 37.34 6.56 -16.48
N MET A 14 37.29 6.58 -15.15
CA MET A 14 36.40 5.68 -14.39
C MET A 14 34.96 6.02 -14.77
N ARG A 15 34.31 5.10 -15.49
CA ARG A 15 32.90 5.17 -15.82
C ARG A 15 32.16 4.54 -14.64
N ILE A 16 31.56 5.36 -13.78
CA ILE A 16 30.60 4.86 -12.78
C ILE A 16 29.40 4.37 -13.59
N GLN A 17 29.36 3.07 -13.87
CA GLN A 17 28.15 2.44 -14.39
C GLN A 17 27.11 2.51 -13.27
N ALA A 18 25.97 3.15 -13.54
CA ALA A 18 24.81 3.06 -12.67
C ALA A 18 24.37 1.59 -12.66
N VAL A 19 24.66 0.88 -11.57
CA VAL A 19 24.15 -0.47 -11.35
C VAL A 19 22.62 -0.35 -11.32
N PRO A 20 21.87 -1.12 -12.13
CA PRO A 20 20.43 -1.18 -11.99
C PRO A 20 20.14 -1.66 -10.57
N MET A 21 19.54 -0.81 -9.73
CA MET A 21 19.05 -1.20 -8.41
C MET A 21 17.77 -2.04 -8.57
N THR A 22 17.89 -3.21 -9.21
CA THR A 22 16.84 -4.22 -9.19
C THR A 22 16.85 -4.82 -7.79
N ILE A 23 15.87 -4.47 -6.98
CA ILE A 23 15.68 -5.10 -5.66
C ILE A 23 15.36 -6.58 -5.86
N ASP A 24 15.90 -7.42 -4.99
CA ASP A 24 15.65 -8.86 -5.03
C ASP A 24 14.17 -9.16 -4.70
N GLU A 25 13.59 -10.13 -5.41
CA GLU A 25 12.21 -10.58 -5.25
C GLU A 25 11.92 -11.02 -3.82
N LYS A 26 12.90 -11.66 -3.16
CA LYS A 26 12.76 -12.07 -1.75
C LYS A 26 12.54 -10.86 -0.83
N TYR A 27 13.23 -9.75 -1.08
CA TYR A 27 13.07 -8.52 -0.30
C TYR A 27 11.68 -7.90 -0.53
N VAL A 28 11.22 -7.86 -1.79
CA VAL A 28 9.86 -7.42 -2.13
C VAL A 28 8.80 -8.24 -1.40
N ASN A 29 8.95 -9.56 -1.40
CA ASN A 29 8.01 -10.46 -0.74
C ASN A 29 7.99 -10.25 0.78
N ASN A 30 9.14 -10.03 1.41
CA ASN A 30 9.21 -9.72 2.84
C ASN A 30 8.48 -8.42 3.19
N ILE A 31 8.67 -7.37 2.38
CA ILE A 31 7.93 -6.11 2.57
C ILE A 31 6.42 -6.35 2.40
N TRP A 32 6.02 -7.08 1.36
CA TRP A 32 4.62 -7.40 1.12
C TRP A 32 3.98 -8.14 2.30
N TYR A 33 4.64 -9.17 2.84
CA TYR A 33 4.13 -9.90 4.01
C TYR A 33 4.01 -9.00 5.25
N PHE A 34 4.97 -8.11 5.46
CA PHE A 34 4.93 -7.14 6.55
C PHE A 34 3.71 -6.20 6.42
N LEU A 35 3.49 -5.65 5.24
CA LEU A 35 2.32 -4.79 4.96
C LEU A 35 1.01 -5.58 5.09
N ARG A 36 0.93 -6.79 4.52
CA ARG A 36 -0.24 -7.67 4.60
C ARG A 36 -0.65 -7.92 6.05
N ASN A 37 0.29 -8.27 6.91
CA ASN A 37 0.01 -8.53 8.33
C ASN A 37 -0.52 -7.27 9.03
N ALA A 38 0.10 -6.12 8.79
CA ALA A 38 -0.36 -4.85 9.36
C ALA A 38 -1.77 -4.47 8.89
N ILE A 39 -2.11 -4.69 7.60
CA ILE A 39 -3.46 -4.45 7.06
C ILE A 39 -4.48 -5.36 7.75
N GLN A 40 -4.15 -6.65 7.93
CA GLN A 40 -5.03 -7.57 8.64
C GLN A 40 -5.22 -7.19 10.11
N ASP A 41 -4.16 -6.70 10.78
CA ASP A 41 -4.25 -6.19 12.15
C ASP A 41 -5.12 -4.93 12.23
N ILE A 42 -5.04 -4.03 11.25
CA ILE A 42 -5.93 -2.87 11.15
C ILE A 42 -7.39 -3.31 11.04
N GLN A 43 -7.71 -4.24 10.13
CA GLN A 43 -9.07 -4.78 9.96
C GLN A 43 -9.60 -5.49 11.22
N ARG A 44 -8.70 -6.08 12.03
CA ARG A 44 -9.04 -6.71 13.32
C ARG A 44 -9.05 -5.73 14.49
N LYS A 45 -8.85 -4.43 14.25
CA LYS A 45 -8.71 -3.37 15.26
C LYS A 45 -7.56 -3.62 16.26
N ASN A 46 -6.53 -4.36 15.85
CA ASN A 46 -5.35 -4.68 16.63
C ASN A 46 -4.13 -3.84 16.19
N ASN A 47 -4.31 -2.54 16.01
CA ASN A 47 -3.32 -1.66 15.37
C ASN A 47 -2.47 -0.81 16.34
N ARG A 48 -2.55 -1.06 17.65
CA ARG A 48 -1.88 -0.22 18.67
C ARG A 48 -0.37 -0.16 18.54
N ASP A 49 0.25 -1.27 18.12
CA ASP A 49 1.70 -1.40 18.04
C ASP A 49 2.24 -1.18 16.61
N LEU A 50 1.40 -0.71 15.69
CA LEU A 50 1.81 -0.47 14.30
C LEU A 50 2.63 0.81 14.18
N ARG A 51 3.78 0.69 13.51
CA ARG A 51 4.65 1.81 13.17
C ARG A 51 4.28 2.34 11.79
N PHE A 52 3.30 3.24 11.73
CA PHE A 52 2.76 3.80 10.47
C PHE A 52 3.84 4.37 9.54
N GLU A 53 4.86 5.04 10.08
CA GLU A 53 5.95 5.58 9.26
C GLU A 53 6.75 4.47 8.54
N GLU A 54 7.02 3.36 9.23
CA GLU A 54 7.73 2.22 8.65
C GLU A 54 6.88 1.53 7.58
N LEU A 55 5.58 1.37 7.83
CA LEU A 55 4.63 0.83 6.86
C LEU A 55 4.56 1.70 5.60
N TYR A 56 4.46 3.03 5.76
CA TYR A 56 4.47 3.96 4.64
C TYR A 56 5.77 3.89 3.82
N ARG A 57 6.94 3.89 4.48
CA ARG A 57 8.25 3.77 3.80
C ARG A 57 8.38 2.49 2.99
N ASN A 58 7.88 1.38 3.53
CA ASN A 58 7.85 0.09 2.88
C ASN A 58 6.92 0.07 1.66
N ALA A 59 5.70 0.60 1.78
CA ALA A 59 4.76 0.74 0.67
C ALA A 59 5.32 1.63 -0.44
N TYR A 60 5.90 2.78 -0.07
CA TYR A 60 6.61 3.67 -1.00
C TYR A 60 7.71 2.94 -1.77
N THR A 61 8.52 2.13 -1.07
CA THR A 61 9.61 1.35 -1.69
C THR A 61 9.08 0.37 -2.73
N MET A 62 7.99 -0.35 -2.43
CA MET A 62 7.37 -1.26 -3.40
C MET A 62 6.92 -0.52 -4.68
N VAL A 63 6.21 0.60 -4.54
CA VAL A 63 5.74 1.38 -5.70
C VAL A 63 6.89 1.96 -6.50
N LEU A 64 7.92 2.50 -5.82
CA LEU A 64 9.12 3.05 -6.45
C LEU A 64 9.82 2.01 -7.34
N HIS A 65 9.91 0.77 -6.86
CA HIS A 65 10.50 -0.36 -7.59
C HIS A 65 9.50 -1.10 -8.49
N LYS A 66 8.44 -0.41 -8.94
CA LYS A 66 7.45 -0.90 -9.92
C LYS A 66 6.66 -2.13 -9.46
N GLN A 67 6.52 -2.34 -8.15
CA GLN A 67 5.70 -3.42 -7.56
C GLN A 67 4.30 -2.94 -7.14
N GLY A 68 3.79 -1.86 -7.76
CA GLY A 68 2.47 -1.30 -7.44
C GLY A 68 1.31 -2.25 -7.74
N GLU A 69 1.43 -3.05 -8.81
CA GLU A 69 0.40 -4.04 -9.18
C GLU A 69 0.22 -5.10 -8.11
N LYS A 70 1.34 -5.69 -7.65
CA LYS A 70 1.34 -6.69 -6.56
C LYS A 70 0.69 -6.14 -5.30
N LEU A 71 1.01 -4.88 -4.96
CA LEU A 71 0.48 -4.21 -3.77
C LEU A 71 -1.04 -3.97 -3.88
N TYR A 72 -1.50 -3.48 -5.04
CA TYR A 72 -2.92 -3.19 -5.28
C TYR A 72 -3.77 -4.48 -5.32
N THR A 73 -3.33 -5.49 -6.08
CA THR A 73 -4.05 -6.77 -6.19
C THR A 73 -4.10 -7.47 -4.85
N GLY A 74 -2.96 -7.56 -4.16
CA GLY A 74 -2.91 -8.18 -2.83
C GLY A 74 -3.76 -7.44 -1.80
N LEU A 75 -3.84 -6.11 -1.86
CA LEU A 75 -4.73 -5.34 -0.99
C LEU A 75 -6.20 -5.71 -1.23
N ARG A 76 -6.62 -5.75 -2.50
CA ARG A 76 -7.99 -6.13 -2.87
C ARG A 76 -8.34 -7.53 -2.36
N GLU A 77 -7.41 -8.48 -2.48
CA GLU A 77 -7.58 -9.83 -1.94
C GLU A 77 -7.80 -9.82 -0.43
N ILE A 78 -6.96 -9.09 0.33
CA ILE A 78 -7.07 -9.02 1.81
C ILE A 78 -8.40 -8.39 2.24
N ILE A 79 -8.83 -7.31 1.59
CA ILE A 79 -10.11 -6.67 1.90
C ILE A 79 -11.27 -7.62 1.59
N THR A 80 -11.27 -8.23 0.41
CA THR A 80 -12.31 -9.17 -0.03
C THR A 80 -12.41 -10.36 0.92
N GLU A 81 -11.28 -10.97 1.27
CA GLU A 81 -11.19 -12.08 2.22
C GLU A 81 -11.80 -11.69 3.58
N HIS A 82 -11.44 -10.52 4.13
CA HIS A 82 -11.98 -10.06 5.41
C HIS A 82 -13.49 -9.81 5.36
N LEU A 83 -13.98 -9.14 4.32
CA LEU A 83 -15.40 -8.83 4.17
C LEU A 83 -16.24 -10.11 4.05
N LEU A 84 -15.81 -11.06 3.23
CA LEU A 84 -16.52 -12.32 3.01
C LEU A 84 -16.45 -13.24 4.24
N ASP A 85 -15.27 -13.43 4.82
CA ASP A 85 -15.08 -14.44 5.87
C ASP A 85 -15.53 -13.97 7.25
N LYS A 86 -15.45 -12.66 7.52
CA LYS A 86 -15.76 -12.10 8.84
C LYS A 86 -17.01 -11.24 8.82
N VAL A 87 -17.07 -10.23 7.96
CA VAL A 87 -18.17 -9.25 8.00
C VAL A 87 -19.49 -9.89 7.59
N VAL A 88 -19.53 -10.60 6.47
CA VAL A 88 -20.74 -11.31 6.02
C VAL A 88 -21.21 -12.31 7.07
N GLY A 89 -20.31 -13.12 7.64
CA GLY A 89 -20.65 -14.07 8.69
C GLY A 89 -21.29 -13.41 9.91
N ASN A 90 -20.72 -12.30 10.39
CA ASN A 90 -21.26 -11.54 11.52
C ASN A 90 -22.64 -10.95 11.23
N VAL A 91 -22.82 -10.37 10.04
CA VAL A 91 -24.09 -9.78 9.62
C VAL A 91 -25.17 -10.86 9.48
N LEU A 92 -24.87 -11.99 8.84
CA LEU A 92 -25.80 -13.12 8.69
C LEU A 92 -26.26 -13.69 10.04
N ASN A 93 -25.34 -13.82 11.00
CA ASN A 93 -25.67 -14.29 12.34
C ASN A 93 -26.57 -13.32 13.12
N SER A 94 -26.63 -12.06 12.72
CA SER A 94 -27.42 -11.01 13.37
C SER A 94 -28.79 -10.73 12.73
N LEU A 95 -29.14 -11.44 11.64
CA LEU A 95 -30.35 -11.17 10.84
C LEU A 95 -31.64 -11.11 11.67
N ASN A 96 -31.78 -11.97 12.68
CA ASN A 96 -32.98 -12.09 13.49
C ASN A 96 -32.91 -11.38 14.85
N THR A 97 -31.82 -10.65 15.13
CA THR A 97 -31.60 -9.99 16.42
C THR A 97 -31.34 -8.50 16.26
N ASN A 98 -30.08 -8.12 16.02
CA ASN A 98 -29.61 -6.73 15.99
C ASN A 98 -29.04 -6.39 14.60
N PHE A 99 -29.69 -6.82 13.52
CA PHE A 99 -29.18 -6.72 12.15
C PHE A 99 -28.65 -5.33 11.79
N LEU A 100 -29.48 -4.28 11.92
CA LEU A 100 -29.09 -2.92 11.54
C LEU A 100 -27.93 -2.38 12.39
N GLN A 101 -27.90 -2.73 13.68
CA GLN A 101 -26.82 -2.31 14.58
C GLN A 101 -25.50 -2.99 14.20
N THR A 102 -25.52 -4.30 13.96
CA THR A 102 -24.33 -5.06 13.53
C THR A 102 -23.82 -4.59 12.18
N LEU A 103 -24.74 -4.34 11.24
CA LEU A 103 -24.38 -3.84 9.91
C LEU A 103 -23.75 -2.45 10.00
N ASN A 104 -24.35 -1.52 10.76
CA ASN A 104 -23.82 -0.18 10.92
C ASN A 104 -22.44 -0.19 11.60
N LEU A 105 -22.28 -1.01 12.65
CA LEU A 105 -20.97 -1.17 13.31
C LEU A 105 -19.92 -1.72 12.36
N ALA A 106 -20.24 -2.76 11.59
CA ALA A 106 -19.30 -3.34 10.62
C ALA A 106 -18.91 -2.33 9.53
N TRP A 107 -19.86 -1.49 9.11
CA TRP A 107 -19.61 -0.41 8.16
C TRP A 107 -18.67 0.67 8.72
N ASP A 108 -18.94 1.17 9.93
CA ASP A 108 -18.09 2.17 10.61
C ASP A 108 -16.67 1.64 10.84
N ASP A 109 -16.56 0.35 11.20
CA ASP A 109 -15.30 -0.35 11.40
C ASP A 109 -14.50 -0.45 10.10
N HIS A 110 -15.16 -0.82 9.00
CA HIS A 110 -14.55 -0.91 7.69
C HIS A 110 -14.07 0.48 7.21
N GLN A 111 -14.88 1.52 7.36
CA GLN A 111 -14.50 2.89 7.01
C GLN A 111 -13.25 3.35 7.78
N THR A 112 -13.24 3.11 9.09
CA THR A 112 -12.11 3.46 9.96
C THR A 112 -10.84 2.71 9.56
N ALA A 113 -10.95 1.41 9.26
CA ALA A 113 -9.85 0.60 8.77
C ALA A 113 -9.30 1.12 7.42
N MET A 114 -10.20 1.43 6.48
CA MET A 114 -9.83 1.85 5.14
C MET A 114 -9.14 3.21 5.10
N VAL A 115 -9.51 4.15 5.97
CA VAL A 115 -8.76 5.41 6.13
C VAL A 115 -7.32 5.15 6.55
N MET A 116 -7.09 4.31 7.57
CA MET A 116 -5.73 3.96 8.01
C MET A 116 -4.92 3.25 6.92
N ILE A 117 -5.55 2.31 6.20
CA ILE A 117 -4.92 1.59 5.09
C ILE A 117 -4.52 2.58 3.98
N ARG A 118 -5.41 3.53 3.65
CA ARG A 118 -5.13 4.58 2.66
C ARG A 118 -3.97 5.46 3.08
N ASP A 119 -3.86 5.82 4.35
CA ASP A 119 -2.74 6.63 4.85
C ASP A 119 -1.40 5.89 4.70
N ILE A 120 -1.38 4.57 4.95
CA ILE A 120 -0.19 3.72 4.73
C ILE A 120 0.13 3.62 3.22
N LEU A 121 -0.89 3.46 2.39
CA LEU A 121 -0.76 3.21 0.95
C LEU A 121 -0.91 4.47 0.10
N MET A 122 -0.78 5.65 0.70
CA MET A 122 -1.05 6.96 0.08
C MET A 122 -0.28 7.14 -1.23
N TYR A 123 0.98 6.73 -1.28
CA TYR A 123 1.80 6.86 -2.48
C TYR A 123 1.35 5.92 -3.62
N MET A 124 0.84 4.73 -3.30
CA MET A 124 0.23 3.85 -4.29
C MET A 124 -1.05 4.48 -4.87
N ASP A 125 -1.91 5.03 -4.01
CA ASP A 125 -3.17 5.69 -4.38
C ASP A 125 -2.92 6.93 -5.26
N GLN A 126 -1.90 7.73 -4.93
CA GLN A 126 -1.60 8.96 -5.69
C GLN A 126 -0.82 8.74 -6.99
N VAL A 127 0.03 7.71 -7.04
CA VAL A 127 0.93 7.49 -8.20
C VAL A 127 0.46 6.33 -9.05
N TYR A 128 0.34 5.14 -8.47
CA TYR A 128 0.08 3.93 -9.25
C TYR A 128 -1.37 3.87 -9.75
N VAL A 129 -2.34 4.14 -8.87
CA VAL A 129 -3.77 4.10 -9.22
C VAL A 129 -4.09 5.15 -10.28
N GLN A 130 -3.59 6.38 -10.11
CA GLN A 130 -3.77 7.47 -11.08
C GLN A 130 -3.13 7.17 -12.45
N GLN A 131 -1.90 6.63 -12.47
CA GLN A 131 -1.20 6.30 -13.71
C GLN A 131 -1.87 5.18 -14.51
N ASN A 132 -2.57 4.26 -13.83
CA ASN A 132 -3.17 3.09 -14.45
C ASN A 132 -4.70 3.16 -14.51
N ASN A 133 -5.31 4.31 -14.22
CA ASN A 133 -6.76 4.53 -14.22
C ASN A 133 -7.56 3.50 -13.39
N MET A 134 -7.03 3.15 -12.22
CA MET A 134 -7.70 2.25 -11.27
C MET A 134 -8.61 2.99 -10.30
N GLU A 135 -9.44 2.24 -9.58
CA GLU A 135 -10.28 2.78 -8.51
C GLU A 135 -9.44 3.16 -7.28
N ASN A 136 -9.72 4.32 -6.70
CA ASN A 136 -9.01 4.82 -5.52
C ASN A 136 -9.48 4.07 -4.27
N LEU A 137 -8.61 3.97 -3.26
CA LEU A 137 -8.91 3.18 -2.05
C LEU A 137 -10.07 3.75 -1.23
N CYS A 138 -10.16 5.08 -1.14
CA CYS A 138 -11.31 5.80 -0.62
C CYS A 138 -11.42 7.16 -1.32
N GLN A 139 -12.62 7.55 -1.75
CA GLN A 139 -12.85 8.90 -2.27
C GLN A 139 -12.95 9.90 -1.11
N GLN A 140 -11.98 10.79 -0.93
CA GLN A 140 -12.15 11.92 -0.01
C GLN A 140 -12.98 13.02 -0.68
N HIS A 141 -14.20 13.27 -0.19
CA HIS A 141 -14.87 14.54 -0.40
C HIS A 141 -14.41 15.54 0.68
N PRO A 142 -13.98 16.76 0.32
CA PRO A 142 -13.75 17.81 1.30
C PRO A 142 -15.09 18.46 1.72
N HIS A 143 -15.49 18.30 3.00
CA HIS A 143 -16.67 18.88 3.71
C HIS A 143 -18.08 18.23 3.50
N PRO A 144 -19.09 18.55 4.35
CA PRO A 144 -19.39 18.16 5.75
C PRO A 144 -20.52 17.06 5.79
N PRO A 145 -21.18 16.69 6.92
CA PRO A 145 -21.75 15.35 7.19
C PRO A 145 -23.13 15.07 6.56
N ALA A 146 -23.35 15.46 5.30
CA ALA A 146 -24.63 15.26 4.60
C ALA A 146 -24.57 14.20 3.48
N HIS A 147 -23.38 13.65 3.22
CA HIS A 147 -23.19 12.66 2.18
C HIS A 147 -22.98 11.26 2.78
N PRO A 148 -23.43 10.19 2.11
CA PRO A 148 -23.11 8.84 2.52
C PRO A 148 -21.59 8.73 2.67
N PRO A 149 -21.11 8.03 3.72
CA PRO A 149 -19.69 7.83 3.96
C PRO A 149 -19.00 7.34 2.67
N PRO A 150 -17.76 7.79 2.43
CA PRO A 150 -17.09 7.54 1.16
C PRO A 150 -17.04 6.05 0.86
N ILE A 151 -17.34 5.68 -0.38
CA ILE A 151 -17.20 4.29 -0.80
C ILE A 151 -15.71 3.99 -0.81
N CYS A 152 -15.29 3.12 0.11
CA CYS A 152 -13.97 2.54 0.15
C CYS A 152 -14.05 1.14 -0.46
N LEU A 153 -12.98 0.75 -1.15
CA LEU A 153 -12.83 -0.58 -1.75
C LEU A 153 -12.91 -1.71 -0.71
#